data_AF-A0A419T7X7-F1
#
_entry.id   AF-A0A419T7X7-F1
#
_cell.length_a   1.000
_cell.length_b   1.000
_cell.length_c   1.000
_cell.angle_alpha   90.00
_cell.angle_beta   90.00
_cell.angle_gamma   90.00
#
_symmetry.space_group_name_H-M   'P 1'
#
loop_
_entity.id
_entity.type
_entity.pdbx_description
1 polymer ?
#
loop_
_entity_poly.entity_id
_entity_poly.type
_entity_poly.pdbx_seq_one_letter_code
_entity_poly.pdbx_strand_id
1 'polypeptide(L)'
;MRIQSNQNTPMISRIKKPMKSPKSKNNPKEKKDRYEKGDNFKKATYSNPKFYYNEKLIKKLKEESNRAYSALRKAVENLIVRQGYSIDFVINIEKEVIINKNTQEDAAKLISKDGPLSPEAVSDRIVDFAMALSGGNKDKIPELKAAIDKGFNEAKKILGGLPEVCNKTYDLVMEKLDKWEETH
;
A
#
# COMPACT_ATOMS: atom_id res chain seq x y z
N MET A 1 0.32 -39.61 -34.27
CA MET A 1 -0.68 -39.45 -33.19
C MET A 1 -0.84 -37.97 -32.88
N ARG A 2 -2.06 -37.43 -32.99
CA ARG A 2 -2.37 -36.01 -32.73
C ARG A 2 -3.80 -35.94 -32.17
N ILE A 3 -4.03 -34.99 -31.25
CA ILE A 3 -5.33 -34.40 -30.83
C ILE A 3 -6.15 -35.26 -29.85
N GLN A 4 -6.93 -34.79 -28.86
CA GLN A 4 -7.04 -33.63 -27.96
C GLN A 4 -8.11 -34.02 -26.90
N SER A 5 -8.08 -33.31 -25.76
CA SER A 5 -9.20 -32.70 -25.01
C SER A 5 -10.38 -33.50 -24.39
N ASN A 6 -10.64 -33.07 -23.15
CA ASN A 6 -11.93 -32.73 -22.54
C ASN A 6 -12.67 -33.76 -21.67
N GLN A 7 -12.90 -33.34 -20.42
CA GLN A 7 -13.58 -34.07 -19.34
C GLN A 7 -15.07 -33.74 -19.35
N ASN A 8 -15.93 -34.77 -19.42
CA ASN A 8 -17.38 -34.69 -19.36
C ASN A 8 -17.91 -35.13 -17.98
N THR A 9 -18.94 -34.44 -17.48
CA THR A 9 -19.86 -34.90 -16.40
C THR A 9 -21.31 -34.53 -16.81
N PRO A 10 -22.38 -35.07 -16.18
CA PRO A 10 -23.05 -36.29 -16.60
C PRO A 10 -24.57 -36.13 -16.88
N MET A 11 -25.22 -37.29 -16.96
CA MET A 11 -26.50 -37.65 -17.56
C MET A 11 -27.83 -37.11 -16.96
N ILE A 12 -28.82 -37.22 -17.84
CA ILE A 12 -30.28 -37.05 -17.77
C ILE A 12 -31.01 -38.08 -16.86
N SER A 13 -32.10 -37.67 -16.20
CA SER A 13 -33.21 -38.55 -15.76
C SER A 13 -34.55 -37.80 -15.93
N ARG A 14 -35.41 -38.10 -16.91
CA ARG A 14 -36.40 -39.19 -17.16
C ARG A 14 -37.65 -39.18 -16.24
N ILE A 15 -38.76 -38.77 -16.85
CA ILE A 15 -40.16 -38.73 -16.38
C ILE A 15 -40.79 -40.13 -16.27
N LYS A 16 -41.66 -40.38 -15.27
CA LYS A 16 -42.84 -41.29 -15.33
C LYS A 16 -43.93 -40.93 -14.28
N LYS A 17 -45.19 -40.84 -14.74
CA LYS A 17 -46.51 -40.87 -14.02
C LYS A 17 -47.14 -42.28 -14.23
N PRO A 18 -48.38 -42.69 -13.76
CA PRO A 18 -49.45 -42.01 -12.98
C PRO A 18 -50.21 -42.86 -11.89
N MET A 19 -51.21 -42.22 -11.23
CA MET A 19 -52.61 -42.69 -10.96
C MET A 19 -53.06 -43.11 -9.53
N LYS A 20 -53.93 -42.30 -8.88
CA LYS A 20 -55.33 -42.59 -8.44
C LYS A 20 -55.92 -41.48 -7.54
N SER A 21 -57.22 -41.21 -7.68
CA SER A 21 -58.05 -40.28 -6.90
C SER A 21 -59.04 -41.03 -5.98
N PRO A 22 -59.62 -40.37 -4.96
CA PRO A 22 -61.08 -40.11 -4.99
C PRO A 22 -61.50 -38.71 -4.49
N LYS A 23 -62.76 -38.34 -4.77
CA LYS A 23 -63.44 -37.02 -4.58
C LYS A 23 -64.07 -36.83 -3.18
N SER A 24 -64.15 -35.58 -2.69
CA SER A 24 -65.36 -35.00 -2.05
C SER A 24 -65.32 -33.45 -2.03
N LYS A 25 -66.51 -32.82 -2.01
CA LYS A 25 -66.85 -31.41 -2.33
C LYS A 25 -66.70 -30.43 -1.15
N ASN A 26 -66.28 -29.19 -1.42
CA ASN A 26 -66.96 -27.92 -1.04
C ASN A 26 -66.12 -26.68 -1.44
N ASN A 27 -66.76 -25.64 -1.95
CA ASN A 27 -66.20 -24.31 -2.22
C ASN A 27 -66.67 -23.38 -1.07
N PRO A 28 -65.89 -22.38 -0.61
CA PRO A 28 -65.88 -21.08 -1.30
C PRO A 28 -64.55 -20.27 -1.27
N LYS A 29 -64.29 -19.59 -2.39
CA LYS A 29 -63.43 -18.40 -2.65
C LYS A 29 -62.46 -17.93 -1.54
N GLU A 30 -61.17 -18.09 -1.79
CA GLU A 30 -60.11 -17.23 -1.21
C GLU A 30 -59.05 -16.87 -2.27
N LYS A 31 -58.48 -15.68 -2.09
CA LYS A 31 -57.80 -14.84 -3.09
C LYS A 31 -56.60 -15.55 -3.72
N LYS A 32 -56.53 -15.56 -5.06
CA LYS A 32 -55.29 -15.90 -5.76
C LYS A 32 -54.33 -14.73 -5.61
N ASP A 33 -53.35 -14.84 -4.72
CA ASP A 33 -52.20 -13.94 -4.76
C ASP A 33 -51.47 -14.17 -6.08
N ARG A 34 -51.63 -13.21 -6.99
CA ARG A 34 -50.94 -13.19 -8.26
C ARG A 34 -49.56 -12.58 -8.00
N TYR A 35 -48.52 -13.40 -8.08
CA TYR A 35 -47.15 -12.91 -8.08
C TYR A 35 -46.89 -12.22 -9.43
N GLU A 36 -46.93 -10.90 -9.43
CA GLU A 36 -46.35 -10.10 -10.51
C GLU A 36 -44.90 -9.85 -10.14
N LYS A 37 -43.98 -10.41 -10.94
CA LYS A 37 -42.56 -10.09 -10.84
C LYS A 37 -42.41 -8.64 -11.30
N GLY A 38 -42.37 -7.72 -10.35
CA GLY A 38 -42.04 -6.33 -10.64
C GLY A 38 -40.62 -6.26 -11.19
N ASP A 39 -40.46 -5.93 -12.46
CA ASP A 39 -39.16 -5.66 -13.11
C ASP A 39 -38.58 -4.29 -12.67
N ASN A 40 -38.73 -3.94 -11.40
CA ASN A 40 -38.16 -2.73 -10.81
C ASN A 40 -37.22 -3.10 -9.67
N PHE A 41 -36.14 -3.80 -10.00
CA PHE A 41 -34.92 -3.67 -9.21
C PHE A 41 -34.41 -2.24 -9.39
N LYS A 42 -34.78 -1.34 -8.46
CA LYS A 42 -33.98 -0.14 -8.22
C LYS A 42 -32.58 -0.65 -7.92
N LYS A 43 -31.65 -0.51 -8.88
CA LYS A 43 -30.22 -0.71 -8.62
C LYS A 43 -29.93 0.12 -7.37
N ALA A 44 -29.52 -0.53 -6.29
CA ALA A 44 -29.01 0.16 -5.13
C ALA A 44 -27.89 1.07 -5.64
N THR A 45 -28.14 2.38 -5.67
CA THR A 45 -27.17 3.38 -6.06
C THR A 45 -26.14 3.49 -4.94
N TYR A 46 -25.32 2.46 -4.77
CA TYR A 46 -24.03 2.65 -4.13
C TYR A 46 -23.20 3.43 -5.14
N SER A 47 -23.22 4.76 -4.96
CA SER A 47 -22.18 5.63 -5.49
C SER A 47 -20.88 5.13 -4.90
N ASN A 48 -20.15 4.30 -5.66
CA ASN A 48 -18.79 3.93 -5.33
C ASN A 48 -18.00 5.24 -5.25
N PRO A 49 -17.54 5.69 -4.06
CA PRO A 49 -16.83 6.94 -3.96
C PRO A 49 -15.63 6.85 -4.91
N LYS A 50 -15.58 7.72 -5.91
CA LYS A 50 -14.43 7.80 -6.81
C LYS A 50 -13.26 8.29 -5.97
N PHE A 51 -12.44 7.35 -5.51
CA PHE A 51 -11.21 7.62 -4.78
C PHE A 51 -10.31 8.48 -5.68
N TYR A 52 -10.08 9.72 -5.28
CA TYR A 52 -9.21 10.63 -6.00
C TYR A 52 -7.78 10.46 -5.52
N TYR A 53 -7.01 9.69 -6.29
CA TYR A 53 -5.55 9.66 -6.20
C TYR A 53 -4.99 11.06 -6.44
N ASN A 54 -4.30 11.62 -5.44
CA ASN A 54 -3.72 12.96 -5.56
C ASN A 54 -2.38 12.91 -6.30
N GLU A 55 -2.45 12.71 -7.62
CA GLU A 55 -1.27 12.59 -8.50
C GLU A 55 -0.31 13.77 -8.34
N LYS A 56 -0.83 14.99 -8.24
CA LYS A 56 -0.01 16.21 -8.07
C LYS A 56 0.79 16.20 -6.78
N LEU A 57 0.16 15.79 -5.67
CA LEU A 57 0.82 15.73 -4.36
C LEU A 57 1.89 14.63 -4.35
N ILE A 58 1.57 13.46 -4.90
CA ILE A 58 2.51 12.33 -4.99
C ILE A 58 3.71 12.69 -5.86
N LYS A 59 3.49 13.36 -7.00
CA LYS A 59 4.56 13.84 -7.86
C LYS A 59 5.46 14.83 -7.11
N LYS A 60 4.88 15.77 -6.35
CA LYS A 60 5.62 16.72 -5.52
C LYS A 60 6.45 16.02 -4.45
N LEU A 61 5.84 15.11 -3.68
CA LEU A 61 6.55 14.34 -2.63
C LEU A 61 7.70 13.50 -3.21
N LYS A 62 7.48 12.89 -4.38
CA LYS A 62 8.53 12.14 -5.10
C LYS A 62 9.67 13.05 -5.55
N GLU A 63 9.37 14.24 -6.05
CA GLU A 63 10.37 15.22 -6.46
C GLU A 63 11.20 15.71 -5.26
N GLU A 64 10.55 16.00 -4.14
CA GLU A 64 11.21 16.39 -2.89
C GLU A 64 12.14 15.27 -2.37
N SER A 65 11.68 14.02 -2.40
CA SER A 65 12.48 12.85 -2.03
C SER A 65 13.71 12.69 -2.95
N ASN A 66 13.52 12.79 -4.27
CA ASN A 66 14.61 12.72 -5.25
C ASN A 66 15.63 13.85 -5.06
N ARG A 67 15.16 15.05 -4.70
CA ARG A 67 16.02 16.20 -4.42
C ARG A 67 16.88 15.95 -3.18
N ALA A 68 16.28 15.41 -2.10
CA ALA A 68 17.01 15.04 -0.90
C ALA A 68 18.06 13.94 -1.19
N TYR A 69 17.69 12.90 -1.93
CA TYR A 69 18.62 11.84 -2.35
C TYR A 69 19.78 12.37 -3.19
N SER A 70 19.49 13.27 -4.14
CA SER A 70 20.53 13.88 -4.98
C SER A 70 21.49 14.74 -4.18
N ALA A 71 20.99 15.46 -3.16
CA ALA A 71 21.83 16.24 -2.26
C ALA A 71 22.76 15.34 -1.44
N LEU A 72 22.23 14.24 -0.89
CA LEU A 72 23.02 13.23 -0.17
C LEU A 72 24.13 12.65 -1.06
N ARG A 73 23.78 12.20 -2.27
CA ARG A 73 24.74 11.64 -3.22
C ARG A 73 25.87 12.62 -3.53
N LYS A 74 25.53 13.88 -3.81
CA LYS A 74 26.53 14.94 -4.08
C LYS A 74 27.43 15.22 -2.88
N ALA A 75 26.87 15.21 -1.66
CA ALA A 75 27.67 15.40 -0.46
C ALA A 75 28.69 14.28 -0.27
N VAL A 76 28.27 13.02 -0.45
CA VAL A 76 29.16 11.84 -0.37
C VAL A 76 30.22 11.87 -1.48
N GLU A 77 29.82 12.16 -2.72
CA GLU A 77 30.74 12.31 -3.86
C GLU A 77 31.81 13.38 -3.58
N ASN A 78 31.41 14.55 -3.08
CA ASN A 78 32.34 15.61 -2.72
C ASN A 78 33.31 15.20 -1.60
N LEU A 79 32.88 14.37 -0.64
CA LEU A 79 33.77 13.86 0.41
C LEU A 79 34.84 12.93 -0.14
N ILE A 80 34.45 12.04 -1.05
CA ILE A 80 35.34 11.08 -1.69
C ILE A 80 36.36 11.81 -2.59
N VAL A 81 35.87 12.71 -3.45
CA VAL A 81 36.70 13.49 -4.38
C VAL A 81 37.69 14.39 -3.64
N ARG A 82 37.27 15.03 -2.53
CA ARG A 82 38.16 15.87 -1.70
C ARG A 82 39.36 15.12 -1.12
N GLN A 83 39.26 13.80 -1.01
CA GLN A 83 40.35 12.95 -0.52
C GLN A 83 41.23 12.40 -1.65
N GLY A 84 41.00 12.84 -2.90
CA GLY A 84 41.74 12.42 -4.07
C GLY A 84 41.33 11.04 -4.60
N TYR A 85 40.20 10.50 -4.16
CA TYR A 85 39.69 9.21 -4.63
C TYR A 85 38.55 9.38 -5.63
N SER A 86 38.41 8.41 -6.52
CA SER A 86 37.17 8.22 -7.29
C SER A 86 36.20 7.34 -6.52
N ILE A 87 34.89 7.48 -6.78
CA ILE A 87 33.85 6.65 -6.16
C ILE A 87 34.10 5.17 -6.48
N ASP A 88 34.44 4.85 -7.73
CA ASP A 88 34.71 3.48 -8.16
C ASP A 88 35.89 2.86 -7.39
N PHE A 89 36.92 3.65 -7.10
CA PHE A 89 38.06 3.19 -6.31
C PHE A 89 37.64 2.88 -4.87
N VAL A 90 36.96 3.80 -4.20
CA VAL A 90 36.51 3.60 -2.80
C VAL A 90 35.62 2.36 -2.64
N ILE A 91 34.69 2.14 -3.58
CA ILE A 91 33.80 0.97 -3.56
C ILE A 91 34.58 -0.33 -3.78
N ASN A 92 35.50 -0.36 -4.75
CA ASN A 92 36.20 -1.60 -5.12
C ASN A 92 37.21 -2.07 -4.07
N ILE A 93 37.77 -1.17 -3.27
CA ILE A 93 38.77 -1.51 -2.25
C ILE A 93 38.25 -1.30 -0.81
N GLU A 94 36.94 -1.07 -0.65
CA GLU A 94 36.26 -0.85 0.64
C GLU A 94 37.02 0.13 1.55
N LYS A 95 37.55 1.21 0.96
CA LYS A 95 38.40 2.14 1.70
C LYS A 95 37.58 3.02 2.64
N GLU A 96 38.00 3.12 3.90
CA GLU A 96 37.40 4.09 4.82
C GLU A 96 37.64 5.53 4.34
N VAL A 97 36.54 6.28 4.28
CA VAL A 97 36.50 7.68 3.88
C VAL A 97 36.69 8.54 5.13
N ILE A 98 37.70 9.40 5.15
CA ILE A 98 37.97 10.33 6.26
C ILE A 98 36.86 11.38 6.29
N ILE A 99 36.13 11.46 7.39
CA ILE A 99 35.04 12.42 7.58
C ILE A 99 35.55 13.59 8.42
N ASN A 100 35.54 14.80 7.85
CA ASN A 100 35.93 16.02 8.56
C ASN A 100 34.82 16.47 9.53
N LYS A 101 35.24 17.14 10.62
CA LYS A 101 34.35 17.62 11.69
C LYS A 101 33.19 18.47 11.18
N ASN A 102 33.44 19.43 10.28
CA ASN A 102 32.39 20.29 9.72
C ASN A 102 31.30 19.49 9.00
N THR A 103 31.67 18.42 8.29
CA THR A 103 30.70 17.55 7.60
C THR A 103 29.86 16.75 8.59
N GLN A 104 30.48 16.28 9.69
CA GLN A 104 29.73 15.62 10.76
C GLN A 104 28.74 16.58 11.40
N GLU A 105 29.14 17.82 11.65
CA GLU A 105 28.27 18.86 12.21
C GLU A 105 27.09 19.19 11.28
N ASP A 106 27.33 19.32 9.98
CA ASP A 106 26.28 19.58 9.00
C ASP A 106 25.31 18.39 8.88
N ALA A 107 25.82 17.17 8.87
CA ALA A 107 24.98 15.97 8.90
C ALA A 107 24.16 15.88 10.20
N ALA A 108 24.77 16.21 11.34
CA ALA A 108 24.10 16.24 12.63
C ALA A 108 22.96 17.27 12.66
N LYS A 109 23.14 18.45 12.05
CA LYS A 109 22.08 19.45 11.91
C LYS A 109 20.91 18.92 11.06
N LEU A 110 21.20 18.18 9.98
CA LEU A 110 20.15 17.66 9.11
C LEU A 110 19.25 16.62 9.80
N ILE A 111 19.81 15.79 10.68
CA ILE A 111 19.08 14.75 11.43
C ILE A 111 18.61 15.20 12.81
N SER A 112 18.97 16.42 13.23
CA SER A 112 18.52 17.01 14.48
C SER A 112 16.99 17.13 14.52
N LYS A 113 16.39 17.37 15.69
CA LYS A 113 14.94 17.36 15.91
C LYS A 113 14.15 18.17 14.86
N ASP A 114 14.64 19.37 14.55
CA ASP A 114 14.01 20.30 13.59
C ASP A 114 14.67 20.25 12.19
N GLY A 115 15.57 19.29 12.00
CA GLY A 115 16.25 19.07 10.73
C GLY A 115 15.31 18.50 9.67
N PRO A 116 15.56 18.78 8.38
CA PRO A 116 14.73 18.27 7.29
C PRO A 116 14.79 16.74 7.15
N LEU A 117 15.76 16.06 7.76
CA LEU A 117 15.89 14.60 7.78
C LEU A 117 15.69 14.03 9.20
N SER A 118 15.03 14.79 10.08
CA SER A 118 14.66 14.30 11.40
C SER A 118 13.67 13.13 11.30
N PRO A 119 13.63 12.23 12.29
CA PRO A 119 12.63 11.16 12.33
C PRO A 119 11.20 11.67 12.22
N GLU A 120 10.92 12.83 12.80
CA GLU A 120 9.60 13.48 12.75
C GLU A 120 9.26 13.92 11.33
N ALA A 121 10.14 14.70 10.69
CA ALA A 121 9.90 15.23 9.36
C ALA A 121 9.85 14.13 8.29
N VAL A 122 10.66 13.07 8.43
CA VAL A 122 10.66 11.95 7.49
C VAL A 122 9.42 11.08 7.69
N SER A 123 9.01 10.81 8.94
CA SER A 123 7.80 10.05 9.21
C SER A 123 6.55 10.76 8.68
N ASP A 124 6.44 12.08 8.83
CA ASP A 124 5.35 12.88 8.25
C ASP A 124 5.25 12.69 6.74
N ARG A 125 6.38 12.78 6.02
CA ARG A 125 6.39 12.58 4.56
C ARG A 125 5.95 11.18 4.15
N ILE A 126 6.34 10.16 4.90
CA ILE A 126 5.94 8.76 4.63
C ILE A 126 4.43 8.60 4.84
N VAL A 127 3.90 9.16 5.92
CA VAL A 127 2.46 9.10 6.24
C VAL A 127 1.65 9.90 5.22
N ASP A 128 2.09 11.11 4.86
CA ASP A 128 1.49 11.93 3.81
C ASP A 128 1.45 11.20 2.47
N PHE A 129 2.54 10.51 2.12
CA PHE A 129 2.61 9.69 0.92
C PHE A 129 1.62 8.52 0.98
N ALA A 130 1.52 7.83 2.12
CA ALA A 130 0.58 6.73 2.33
C ALA A 130 -0.89 7.19 2.27
N MET A 131 -1.21 8.34 2.87
CA MET A 131 -2.52 8.97 2.78
C MET A 131 -2.85 9.40 1.35
N ALA A 132 -1.88 10.00 0.63
CA ALA A 132 -2.08 10.39 -0.75
C ALA A 132 -2.29 9.20 -1.69
N LEU A 133 -1.57 8.09 -1.47
CA LEU A 133 -1.71 6.84 -2.22
C LEU A 133 -3.06 6.16 -1.98
N SER A 134 -3.51 6.10 -0.73
CA SER A 134 -4.79 5.49 -0.36
C SER A 134 -6.00 6.36 -0.69
N GLY A 135 -5.78 7.63 -1.06
CA GLY A 135 -6.84 8.61 -1.26
C GLY A 135 -7.55 8.97 0.06
N GLY A 136 -6.83 8.88 1.18
CA GLY A 136 -7.39 9.08 2.52
C GLY A 136 -8.29 7.95 3.02
N ASN A 137 -8.25 6.77 2.38
CA ASN A 137 -9.06 5.63 2.81
C ASN A 137 -8.41 4.89 3.99
N LYS A 138 -9.05 4.96 5.16
CA LYS A 138 -8.64 4.28 6.39
C LYS A 138 -8.74 2.75 6.32
N ASP A 139 -9.62 2.20 5.49
CA ASP A 139 -9.76 0.74 5.28
C ASP A 139 -8.47 0.11 4.73
N LYS A 140 -7.59 0.94 4.12
CA LYS A 140 -6.30 0.51 3.57
C LYS A 140 -5.15 0.60 4.57
N ILE A 141 -5.37 1.12 5.78
CA ILE A 141 -4.32 1.26 6.80
C ILE A 141 -3.60 -0.08 7.09
N PRO A 142 -4.30 -1.23 7.24
CA PRO A 142 -3.62 -2.51 7.44
C PRO A 142 -2.69 -2.89 6.27
N GLU A 143 -3.13 -2.64 5.02
CA GLU A 143 -2.33 -2.89 3.82
C GLU A 143 -1.12 -1.94 3.75
N LEU A 144 -1.31 -0.66 4.09
CA LEU A 144 -0.25 0.33 4.13
C LEU A 144 0.81 -0.02 5.18
N LYS A 145 0.41 -0.38 6.40
CA LYS A 145 1.34 -0.81 7.47
C LYS A 145 2.17 -2.01 7.02
N ALA A 146 1.54 -3.01 6.42
CA ALA A 146 2.24 -4.19 5.89
C ALA A 146 3.23 -3.83 4.76
N ALA A 147 2.85 -2.94 3.85
CA ALA A 147 3.73 -2.48 2.77
C ALA A 147 4.94 -1.69 3.31
N ILE A 148 4.73 -0.84 4.32
CA ILE A 148 5.78 -0.07 4.98
C ILE A 148 6.74 -1.00 5.72
N ASP A 149 6.25 -1.91 6.55
CA ASP A 149 7.08 -2.90 7.26
C ASP A 149 7.94 -3.72 6.28
N LYS A 150 7.33 -4.18 5.18
CA LYS A 150 8.07 -4.87 4.12
C LYS A 150 9.19 -3.99 3.53
N GLY A 151 8.90 -2.72 3.24
CA GLY A 151 9.88 -1.77 2.72
C GLY A 151 11.05 -1.53 3.67
N PHE A 152 10.79 -1.37 4.97
CA PHE A 152 11.83 -1.21 5.98
C PHE A 152 12.67 -2.49 6.14
N ASN A 153 12.04 -3.67 6.07
CA ASN A 153 12.74 -4.94 6.11
C ASN A 153 13.63 -5.17 4.88
N GLU A 154 13.19 -4.76 3.69
CA GLU A 154 14.01 -4.79 2.48
C GLU A 154 15.19 -3.82 2.58
N ALA A 155 14.96 -2.59 3.07
CA ALA A 155 16.02 -1.62 3.30
C ALA A 155 17.06 -2.14 4.31
N LYS A 156 16.61 -2.77 5.40
CA LYS A 156 17.49 -3.41 6.39
C LYS A 156 18.38 -4.48 5.77
N LYS A 157 17.84 -5.30 4.84
CA LYS A 157 18.61 -6.32 4.14
C LYS A 157 19.65 -5.72 3.19
N ILE A 158 19.27 -4.69 2.43
CA ILE A 158 20.16 -4.03 1.46
C ILE A 158 21.31 -3.31 2.18
N LEU A 159 21.03 -2.67 3.31
CA LEU A 159 22.00 -1.87 4.05
C LEU A 159 22.79 -2.68 5.10
N GLY A 160 22.49 -3.97 5.29
CA GLY A 160 23.11 -4.81 6.32
C GLY A 160 22.70 -4.45 7.76
N GLY A 161 21.69 -3.60 7.92
CA GLY A 161 21.23 -3.07 9.20
C GLY A 161 20.54 -1.71 9.04
N LEU A 162 19.75 -1.32 10.04
CA LEU A 162 19.18 0.02 10.12
C LEU A 162 19.75 0.74 11.34
N PRO A 163 20.29 1.95 11.17
CA PRO A 163 20.65 2.82 12.29
C PRO A 163 19.46 3.12 13.20
N GLU A 164 19.73 3.48 14.45
CA GLU A 164 18.69 3.82 15.44
C GLU A 164 17.72 4.90 14.95
N VAL A 165 18.23 5.91 14.24
CA VAL A 165 17.42 6.99 13.65
C VAL A 165 16.35 6.44 12.70
N CYS A 166 16.68 5.41 11.91
CA CYS A 166 15.72 4.79 11.00
C CYS A 166 14.64 4.02 11.75
N ASN A 167 14.98 3.35 12.85
CA ASN A 167 14.00 2.64 13.69
C ASN A 167 13.04 3.65 14.36
N LYS A 168 13.57 4.78 14.86
CA LYS A 168 12.72 5.87 15.39
C LYS A 168 11.74 6.40 14.34
N THR A 169 12.20 6.57 13.09
CA THR A 169 11.30 6.97 12.00
C THR A 169 10.22 5.93 11.75
N TYR A 170 10.55 4.64 11.77
CA TYR A 170 9.59 3.55 11.60
C TYR A 170 8.51 3.57 12.70
N ASP A 171 8.92 3.67 13.96
CA ASP A 171 8.01 3.68 15.10
C ASP A 171 7.03 4.86 15.01
N LEU A 172 7.54 6.06 14.67
CA LEU A 172 6.71 7.25 14.47
C LEU A 172 5.73 7.10 13.31
N VAL A 173 6.13 6.44 12.20
CA VAL A 173 5.23 6.17 11.09
C VAL A 173 4.08 5.27 11.53
N MET A 174 4.38 4.19 12.26
CA MET A 174 3.35 3.26 12.74
C MET A 174 2.40 3.96 13.72
N GLU A 175 2.94 4.72 14.68
CA GLU A 175 2.14 5.51 15.63
C GLU A 175 1.21 6.51 14.92
N LYS A 176 1.71 7.21 13.89
CA LYS A 176 0.91 8.16 13.11
C LYS A 176 -0.19 7.48 12.31
N LEU A 177 0.07 6.30 11.76
CA LEU A 177 -0.95 5.51 11.06
C LEU A 177 -2.00 4.95 12.04
N ASP A 178 -1.60 4.52 13.23
CA ASP A 178 -2.51 4.10 14.31
C ASP A 178 -3.43 5.25 14.72
N LYS A 179 -2.88 6.44 14.99
CA LYS A 179 -3.66 7.64 15.31
C LYS A 179 -4.63 8.02 14.19
N TRP A 180 -4.22 7.85 12.94
CA TRP A 180 -5.08 8.12 11.80
C TRP A 180 -6.25 7.14 11.69
N GLU A 181 -6.03 5.88 12.06
CA GLU A 181 -7.06 4.84 12.17
C GLU A 181 -8.08 5.17 13.27
N GLU A 182 -7.61 5.66 14.42
CA GLU A 182 -8.44 6.02 15.57
C GLU A 182 -9.21 7.35 15.42
N THR A 183 -8.74 8.25 14.57
CA THR A 183 -9.44 9.51 14.31
C THR A 183 -10.80 9.17 13.69
N HIS A 184 -11.93 9.54 14.29
CA HIS A 184 -13.27 9.26 13.75
C HIS A 184 -13.72 10.38 12.82
#